data_AF-A0A847EG30-F1
#
_entry.id   AF-A0A847EG30-F1
#
_cell.length_a   1.000
_cell.length_b   1.000
_cell.length_c   1.000
_cell.angle_alpha   90.00
_cell.angle_beta   90.00
_cell.angle_gamma   90.00
#
_symmetry.space_group_name_H-M   'P 1'
#
loop_
_entity.id
_entity.type
_entity.pdbx_description
1 polymer ?
#
loop_
_entity_poly.entity_id
_entity_poly.type
_entity_poly.pdbx_seq_one_letter_code
_entity_poly.pdbx_strand_id
1 'polypeptide(L)'
;MLTVFGFLVTLVAAGLVLTGHLFAAGFVVLAAGFFDTLDGSLARMTNRVTKFGGILDSTLDRLSEASLLLAFLVMYGTNGPVLGVWITGITLISSMMVSYIRSRAETAGIDCEVGIFTRPERVVAFAIGLFISRFENALLIVLGIVALFSVITVIQRIVYAWKQSGK
;
A
#
# COMPACT_ATOMS: atom_id res chain seq x y z
N MET A 1 -1.82 14.80 12.92
CA MET A 1 -2.25 15.84 11.94
C MET A 1 -1.56 15.63 10.60
N LEU A 2 -0.25 15.29 10.60
CA LEU A 2 0.47 14.96 9.37
C LEU A 2 -0.08 13.67 8.71
N THR A 3 -0.45 12.63 9.47
CA THR A 3 -1.09 11.42 8.92
C THR A 3 -2.34 11.70 8.08
N VAL A 4 -3.24 12.53 8.62
CA VAL A 4 -4.49 12.91 7.94
C VAL A 4 -4.17 13.68 6.67
N PHE A 5 -3.16 14.54 6.73
CA PHE A 5 -2.66 15.26 5.56
C PHE A 5 -2.10 14.30 4.50
N GLY A 6 -1.25 13.32 4.89
CA GLY A 6 -0.74 12.29 3.98
C GLY A 6 -1.85 11.48 3.31
N PHE A 7 -2.90 11.12 4.06
CA PHE A 7 -4.10 10.49 3.50
C PHE A 7 -4.82 11.39 2.48
N LEU A 8 -5.04 12.67 2.80
CA LEU A 8 -5.65 13.63 1.87
C LEU A 8 -4.82 13.80 0.59
N VAL A 9 -3.50 13.85 0.69
CA VAL A 9 -2.59 13.88 -0.46
C VAL A 9 -2.75 12.61 -1.31
N THR A 10 -2.94 11.45 -0.68
CA THR A 10 -3.22 10.19 -1.41
C THR A 10 -4.56 10.23 -2.14
N LEU A 11 -5.60 10.86 -1.57
CA LEU A 11 -6.88 11.05 -2.27
C LEU A 11 -6.72 11.95 -3.51
N VAL A 12 -5.85 12.95 -3.45
CA VAL A 12 -5.50 13.76 -4.64
C VAL A 12 -4.83 12.89 -5.70
N ALA A 13 -3.89 12.01 -5.33
CA ALA A 13 -3.28 11.06 -6.27
C ALA A 13 -4.32 10.15 -6.92
N ALA A 14 -5.26 9.60 -6.13
CA ALA A 14 -6.36 8.78 -6.64
C ALA A 14 -7.25 9.57 -7.62
N GLY A 15 -7.58 10.82 -7.33
CA GLY A 15 -8.31 11.71 -8.25
C GLY A 15 -7.55 11.98 -9.56
N LEU A 16 -6.23 12.16 -9.49
CA LEU A 16 -5.39 12.31 -10.68
C LEU A 16 -5.38 11.03 -11.53
N VAL A 17 -5.38 9.85 -10.91
CA VAL A 17 -5.53 8.57 -11.62
C VAL A 17 -6.87 8.52 -12.37
N LEU A 18 -7.97 8.83 -11.69
CA LEU A 18 -9.32 8.79 -12.29
C LEU A 18 -9.51 9.80 -13.42
N THR A 19 -8.80 10.93 -13.38
CA THR A 19 -8.85 11.97 -14.43
C THR A 19 -7.80 11.77 -15.52
N GLY A 20 -7.04 10.67 -15.49
CA GLY A 20 -6.04 10.33 -16.53
C GLY A 20 -4.68 11.02 -16.37
N HIS A 21 -4.45 11.80 -15.31
CA HIS A 21 -3.19 12.49 -15.04
C HIS A 21 -2.16 11.57 -14.33
N LEU A 22 -1.88 10.40 -14.92
CA LEU A 22 -1.11 9.32 -14.29
C LEU A 22 0.31 9.74 -13.90
N PHE A 23 1.01 10.46 -14.78
CA PHE A 23 2.37 10.91 -14.51
C PHE A 23 2.45 11.86 -13.29
N ALA A 24 1.50 12.79 -13.17
CA ALA A 24 1.39 13.68 -12.03
C ALA A 24 1.02 12.90 -10.75
N ALA A 25 0.11 11.92 -10.86
CA ALA A 25 -0.25 11.05 -9.76
C ALA A 25 0.98 10.34 -9.16
N GLY A 26 1.95 9.92 -9.99
CA GLY A 26 3.19 9.31 -9.52
C GLY A 26 3.99 10.18 -8.54
N PHE A 27 4.11 11.48 -8.82
CA PHE A 27 4.75 12.42 -7.89
C PHE A 27 3.96 12.60 -6.60
N VAL A 28 2.63 12.68 -6.70
CA VAL A 28 1.76 12.84 -5.52
C VAL A 28 1.79 11.59 -4.64
N VAL A 29 1.85 10.38 -5.21
CA VAL A 29 2.03 9.12 -4.47
C VAL A 29 3.36 9.12 -3.68
N LEU A 30 4.46 9.55 -4.31
CA LEU A 30 5.75 9.65 -3.61
C LEU A 30 5.72 10.71 -2.50
N ALA A 31 5.10 11.86 -2.75
CA ALA A 31 4.94 12.90 -1.75
C ALA A 31 4.13 12.40 -0.54
N ALA A 32 3.01 11.70 -0.78
CA ALA A 32 2.21 11.11 0.29
C ALA A 32 3.03 10.12 1.14
N GLY A 33 3.73 9.18 0.49
CA GLY A 33 4.59 8.21 1.21
C GLY A 33 5.71 8.87 2.00
N PHE A 34 6.29 9.96 1.47
CA PHE A 34 7.28 10.75 2.20
C PHE A 34 6.68 11.41 3.46
N PHE A 35 5.51 12.04 3.35
CA PHE A 35 4.85 12.64 4.52
C PHE A 35 4.48 11.62 5.60
N ASP A 36 4.04 10.41 5.20
CA ASP A 36 3.74 9.34 6.17
C ASP A 36 4.99 8.91 6.95
N THR A 37 6.12 8.71 6.24
CA THR A 37 7.39 8.35 6.92
C THR A 37 7.94 9.46 7.83
N LEU A 38 7.72 10.72 7.46
CA LEU A 38 8.06 11.87 8.30
C LEU A 38 7.20 11.92 9.57
N ASP A 39 5.90 11.62 9.51
CA ASP A 39 5.02 11.69 10.68
C ASP A 39 5.48 10.72 11.77
N GLY A 40 5.76 9.48 11.39
CA GLY A 40 6.25 8.46 12.32
C GLY A 40 7.59 8.85 12.96
N SER A 41 8.48 9.47 12.19
CA SER A 41 9.79 9.90 12.68
C SER A 41 9.69 11.14 13.59
N LEU A 42 8.87 12.12 13.19
CA LEU A 42 8.63 13.34 13.97
C LEU A 42 7.92 13.04 15.28
N ALA A 43 6.94 12.14 15.30
CA ALA A 43 6.26 11.72 16.53
C ALA A 43 7.22 11.09 17.54
N ARG A 44 8.18 10.27 17.07
CA ARG A 44 9.24 9.69 17.90
C ARG A 44 10.20 10.75 18.43
N MET A 45 10.67 11.66 17.58
CA MET A 45 11.60 12.72 17.99
C MET A 45 10.98 13.72 18.96
N THR A 46 9.68 13.96 18.87
CA THR A 46 8.97 14.93 19.72
C THR A 46 8.36 14.32 20.98
N ASN A 47 8.59 13.02 21.26
CA ASN A 47 7.98 12.28 22.37
C ASN A 47 6.44 12.39 22.40
N ARG A 48 5.79 12.53 21.24
CA ARG A 48 4.32 12.63 21.10
C ARG A 48 3.67 11.32 20.64
N VAL A 49 4.35 10.19 20.84
CA VAL A 49 3.82 8.87 20.49
C VAL A 49 2.67 8.53 21.41
N THR A 50 1.47 8.32 20.85
CA THR A 50 0.28 7.89 21.59
C THR A 50 -0.27 6.60 21.01
N LYS A 51 -0.92 5.77 21.85
CA LYS A 51 -1.56 4.51 21.40
C LYS A 51 -2.61 4.76 20.30
N PHE A 52 -3.44 5.78 20.48
CA PHE A 52 -4.43 6.17 19.48
C PHE A 52 -3.78 6.66 18.18
N GLY A 53 -2.69 7.44 18.27
CA GLY A 53 -1.94 7.89 17.11
C GLY A 53 -1.42 6.73 16.26
N GLY A 54 -0.86 5.68 16.88
CA GLY A 54 -0.42 4.49 16.17
C GLY A 54 -1.55 3.71 15.49
N ILE A 55 -2.74 3.67 16.11
CA ILE A 55 -3.95 3.09 15.50
C ILE A 55 -4.39 3.93 14.29
N LEU A 56 -4.46 5.25 14.43
CA LEU A 56 -4.87 6.15 13.36
C LEU A 56 -3.90 6.10 12.17
N ASP A 57 -2.60 6.15 12.43
CA ASP A 57 -1.52 5.99 11.46
C ASP A 57 -1.65 4.69 10.69
N SER A 58 -1.80 3.60 11.45
CA SER A 58 -2.06 2.29 10.89
C SER A 58 -3.28 2.30 9.98
N THR A 59 -4.43 2.77 10.46
CA THR A 59 -5.68 2.75 9.69
C THR A 59 -5.59 3.59 8.42
N LEU A 60 -5.05 4.81 8.51
CA LEU A 60 -4.93 5.71 7.37
C LEU A 60 -3.96 5.17 6.32
N ASP A 61 -2.87 4.49 6.72
CA ASP A 61 -1.97 3.81 5.78
C ASP A 61 -2.71 2.78 4.89
N ARG A 62 -3.63 2.01 5.48
CA ARG A 62 -4.45 1.05 4.72
C ARG A 62 -5.45 1.76 3.81
N LEU A 63 -6.09 2.81 4.31
CA LEU A 63 -7.06 3.58 3.52
C LEU A 63 -6.39 4.33 2.36
N SER A 64 -5.19 4.89 2.56
CA SER A 64 -4.37 5.52 1.52
C SER A 64 -4.09 4.52 0.39
N GLU A 65 -3.54 3.36 0.73
CA GLU A 65 -3.23 2.33 -0.26
C GLU A 65 -4.49 1.80 -0.97
N ALA A 66 -5.56 1.53 -0.22
CA ALA A 66 -6.82 1.08 -0.78
C ALA A 66 -7.45 2.12 -1.73
N SER A 67 -7.38 3.41 -1.40
CA SER A 67 -7.94 4.49 -2.23
C SER A 67 -7.24 4.57 -3.59
N LEU A 68 -5.91 4.44 -3.61
CA LEU A 68 -5.14 4.41 -4.84
C LEU A 68 -5.44 3.16 -5.69
N LEU A 69 -5.51 1.99 -5.06
CA LEU A 69 -5.83 0.73 -5.74
C LEU A 69 -7.28 0.71 -6.26
N LEU A 70 -8.24 1.30 -5.54
CA LEU A 70 -9.60 1.47 -6.04
C LEU A 70 -9.64 2.41 -7.26
N ALA A 71 -8.83 3.47 -7.29
CA ALA A 71 -8.72 4.32 -8.47
C ALA A 71 -8.18 3.55 -9.69
N PHE A 72 -7.16 2.70 -9.51
CA PHE A 72 -6.70 1.80 -10.56
C PHE A 72 -7.79 0.81 -10.99
N LEU A 73 -8.56 0.27 -10.04
CA LEU A 73 -9.63 -0.68 -10.32
C LEU A 73 -10.73 -0.04 -11.18
N VAL A 74 -11.13 1.19 -10.87
CA VAL A 74 -12.11 1.97 -11.66
C VAL A 74 -11.54 2.32 -13.04
N MET A 75 -10.29 2.76 -13.11
CA MET A 75 -9.60 3.07 -14.37
C MET A 75 -9.58 1.85 -15.30
N TYR A 76 -9.15 0.67 -14.81
CA TYR A 76 -9.16 -0.57 -15.59
C TYR A 76 -10.57 -1.09 -15.87
N GLY A 77 -11.52 -0.91 -14.95
CA GLY A 77 -12.90 -1.35 -15.13
C GLY A 77 -13.69 -0.53 -16.14
N THR A 78 -13.30 0.73 -16.37
CA THR A 78 -14.01 1.62 -17.31
C THR A 78 -13.58 1.37 -18.75
N ASN A 79 -12.26 1.32 -19.02
CA ASN A 79 -11.72 1.26 -20.39
C ASN A 79 -10.51 0.32 -20.54
N GLY A 80 -10.14 -0.43 -19.51
CA GLY A 80 -8.95 -1.27 -19.50
C GLY A 80 -9.23 -2.76 -19.74
N PRO A 81 -8.17 -3.57 -19.89
CA PRO A 81 -8.32 -5.02 -19.96
C PRO A 81 -8.88 -5.59 -18.65
N VAL A 82 -9.77 -6.59 -18.76
CA VAL A 82 -10.33 -7.33 -17.62
C VAL A 82 -9.23 -7.90 -16.71
N LEU A 83 -8.07 -8.27 -17.29
CA LEU A 83 -6.91 -8.70 -16.53
C LEU A 83 -6.40 -7.64 -15.54
N GLY A 84 -6.47 -6.35 -15.89
CA GLY A 84 -6.10 -5.26 -15.00
C GLY A 84 -7.02 -5.13 -13.78
N VAL A 85 -8.31 -5.44 -13.95
CA VAL A 85 -9.26 -5.49 -12.84
C VAL A 85 -8.87 -6.60 -11.86
N TRP A 86 -8.60 -7.81 -12.37
CA TRP A 86 -8.19 -8.95 -11.53
C TRP A 86 -6.86 -8.71 -10.81
N ILE A 87 -5.84 -8.24 -11.52
CA ILE A 87 -4.51 -7.97 -10.93
C ILE A 87 -4.62 -6.89 -9.85
N THR A 88 -5.36 -5.81 -10.11
CA THR A 88 -5.57 -4.74 -9.13
C THR A 88 -6.35 -5.24 -7.92
N GLY A 89 -7.40 -6.04 -8.12
CA GLY A 89 -8.17 -6.65 -7.04
C GLY A 89 -7.33 -7.58 -6.16
N ILE A 90 -6.48 -8.42 -6.77
CA ILE A 90 -5.54 -9.29 -6.04
C ILE A 90 -4.53 -8.44 -5.26
N THR A 91 -4.03 -7.36 -5.85
CA THR A 91 -3.11 -6.42 -5.17
C THR A 91 -3.77 -5.79 -3.95
N LEU A 92 -5.02 -5.36 -4.07
CA LEU A 92 -5.79 -4.80 -2.96
C LEU A 92 -5.98 -5.82 -1.83
N ILE A 93 -6.44 -7.03 -2.15
CA ILE A 93 -6.66 -8.06 -1.14
C ILE A 93 -5.34 -8.45 -0.45
N SER A 94 -4.29 -8.72 -1.23
CA SER A 94 -3.01 -9.16 -0.71
C SER A 94 -2.32 -8.09 0.13
N SER A 95 -2.32 -6.81 -0.27
CA SER A 95 -1.77 -5.70 0.52
C SER A 95 -2.45 -5.56 1.89
N MET A 96 -3.78 -5.72 1.95
CA MET A 96 -4.53 -5.74 3.20
C MET A 96 -4.18 -6.96 4.06
N MET A 97 -4.04 -8.13 3.45
CA MET A 97 -3.65 -9.35 4.16
C MET A 97 -2.24 -9.27 4.74
N VAL A 98 -1.27 -8.69 4.03
CA VAL A 98 0.09 -8.45 4.56
C VAL A 98 0.00 -7.72 5.91
N SER A 99 -0.72 -6.60 5.95
CA SER A 99 -0.88 -5.79 7.17
C SER A 99 -1.71 -6.48 8.25
N TYR A 100 -2.78 -7.17 7.88
CA TYR A 100 -3.68 -7.86 8.81
C TYR A 100 -2.98 -9.02 9.52
N ILE A 101 -2.24 -9.86 8.79
CA ILE A 101 -1.54 -11.01 9.37
C ILE A 101 -0.52 -10.56 10.41
N ARG A 102 0.24 -9.48 10.13
CA ARG A 102 1.18 -8.90 11.11
C ARG A 102 0.46 -8.48 12.39
N SER A 103 -0.58 -7.65 12.26
CA SER A 103 -1.33 -7.16 13.42
C SER A 103 -1.99 -8.30 14.22
N ARG A 104 -2.49 -9.33 13.53
CA ARG A 104 -3.10 -10.50 14.17
C ARG A 104 -2.06 -11.38 14.86
N ALA A 105 -0.87 -11.54 14.28
CA ALA A 105 0.24 -12.25 14.88
C ALA A 105 0.73 -11.52 16.15
N GLU A 106 0.91 -10.20 16.09
CA GLU A 106 1.30 -9.37 17.25
C GLU A 106 0.28 -9.51 18.40
N THR A 107 -1.02 -9.53 18.08
CA THR A 107 -2.08 -9.76 19.07
C THR A 107 -2.02 -11.17 19.68
N ALA A 108 -1.50 -12.14 18.94
CA ALA A 108 -1.27 -13.51 19.42
C ALA A 108 0.08 -13.67 20.14
N GLY A 109 0.82 -12.58 20.38
CA GLY A 109 2.14 -12.61 21.03
C GLY A 109 3.28 -13.04 20.11
N ILE A 110 3.06 -13.06 18.80
CA ILE A 110 4.06 -13.42 17.78
C ILE A 110 4.55 -12.14 17.10
N ASP A 111 5.83 -11.82 17.25
CA ASP A 111 6.45 -10.71 16.54
C ASP A 111 6.72 -11.09 15.07
N CYS A 112 5.88 -10.58 14.15
CA CYS A 112 5.86 -10.99 12.74
C CYS A 112 6.38 -9.87 11.83
N GLU A 113 7.70 -9.68 11.84
CA GLU A 113 8.37 -8.66 11.02
C GLU A 113 8.83 -9.18 9.64
N VAL A 114 8.63 -10.47 9.36
CA VAL A 114 9.06 -11.06 8.08
C VAL A 114 8.26 -10.54 6.88
N GLY A 115 8.85 -10.68 5.70
CA GLY A 115 8.21 -10.33 4.43
C GLY A 115 9.17 -9.61 3.50
N ILE A 116 9.21 -10.01 2.23
CA ILE A 116 10.13 -9.41 1.24
C ILE A 116 9.57 -8.15 0.58
N PHE A 117 8.27 -7.88 0.74
CA PHE A 117 7.59 -6.77 0.04
C PHE A 117 6.64 -6.03 0.98
N THR A 118 7.16 -4.96 1.57
CA THR A 118 6.45 -4.16 2.56
C THR A 118 5.84 -2.90 1.91
N ARG A 119 5.32 -1.99 2.73
CA ARG A 119 4.58 -0.82 2.24
C ARG A 119 5.46 0.14 1.42
N PRO A 120 6.66 0.55 1.85
CA PRO A 120 7.51 1.46 1.07
C PRO A 120 7.82 0.94 -0.33
N GLU A 121 8.10 -0.36 -0.48
CA GLU A 121 8.38 -0.95 -1.79
C GLU A 121 7.16 -0.88 -2.71
N ARG A 122 5.95 -1.05 -2.16
CA ARG A 122 4.70 -0.89 -2.93
C ARG A 122 4.46 0.55 -3.37
N VAL A 123 4.67 1.53 -2.49
CA VAL A 123 4.53 2.96 -2.83
C VAL A 123 5.48 3.32 -3.97
N VAL A 124 6.74 2.89 -3.89
CA VAL A 124 7.73 3.12 -4.94
C VAL A 124 7.32 2.41 -6.24
N ALA A 125 6.86 1.16 -6.17
CA ALA A 125 6.40 0.43 -7.34
C ALA A 125 5.20 1.13 -8.02
N PHE A 126 4.19 1.56 -7.26
CA PHE A 126 3.05 2.30 -7.82
C PHE A 126 3.50 3.59 -8.50
N ALA A 127 4.41 4.35 -7.87
CA ALA A 127 4.96 5.56 -8.48
C ALA A 127 5.70 5.27 -9.79
N ILE A 128 6.54 4.22 -9.82
CA ILE A 128 7.23 3.79 -11.04
C ILE A 128 6.21 3.45 -12.13
N GLY A 129 5.21 2.62 -11.83
CA GLY A 129 4.16 2.22 -12.76
C GLY A 129 3.40 3.43 -13.33
N LEU A 130 3.13 4.42 -12.50
CA LEU A 130 2.51 5.69 -12.89
C LEU A 130 3.41 6.54 -13.79
N PHE A 131 4.72 6.61 -13.52
CA PHE A 131 5.66 7.37 -14.37
C PHE A 131 5.87 6.77 -15.74
N ILE A 132 5.85 5.43 -15.83
CA ILE A 132 6.06 4.71 -17.09
C ILE A 132 4.74 4.34 -17.78
N SER A 133 3.59 4.82 -17.28
CA SER A 133 2.26 4.45 -17.78
C SER A 133 2.00 4.85 -19.24
N ARG A 134 2.84 5.73 -19.81
CA ARG A 134 2.83 6.09 -21.24
C ARG A 134 3.17 4.90 -22.15
N PHE A 135 3.90 3.91 -21.63
CA PHE A 135 4.22 2.69 -22.34
C PHE A 135 3.08 1.69 -22.13
N GLU A 136 2.64 1.07 -23.22
CA GLU A 136 1.53 0.14 -23.20
C GLU A 136 1.77 -0.99 -22.19
N ASN A 137 0.74 -1.33 -21.40
CA ASN A 137 0.77 -2.36 -20.37
C ASN A 137 1.81 -2.18 -19.25
N ALA A 138 2.61 -1.11 -19.21
CA ALA A 138 3.68 -0.98 -18.23
C ALA A 138 3.17 -0.89 -16.78
N LEU A 139 2.13 -0.08 -16.54
CA LEU A 139 1.46 -0.03 -15.23
C LEU A 139 0.84 -1.39 -14.85
N LEU A 140 0.28 -2.11 -15.82
CA LEU A 140 -0.31 -3.43 -15.59
C LEU A 140 0.75 -4.46 -15.16
N ILE A 141 1.91 -4.44 -15.82
CA ILE A 141 3.06 -5.29 -15.48
C ILE A 141 3.54 -4.98 -14.06
N VAL A 142 3.69 -3.71 -13.73
CA VAL A 142 4.10 -3.29 -12.38
C VAL A 142 3.09 -3.74 -11.33
N LEU A 143 1.78 -3.56 -11.56
CA LEU A 143 0.75 -4.08 -10.66
C LEU A 143 0.80 -5.60 -10.54
N GLY A 144 1.12 -6.32 -11.63
CA GLY A 144 1.32 -7.77 -11.62
C GLY A 144 2.49 -8.18 -10.72
N ILE A 145 3.61 -7.46 -10.79
CA ILE A 145 4.77 -7.64 -9.91
C ILE A 145 4.36 -7.39 -8.45
N VAL A 146 3.69 -6.26 -8.18
CA VAL A 146 3.22 -5.92 -6.82
C VAL A 146 2.28 -7.00 -6.27
N ALA A 147 1.32 -7.47 -7.07
CA ALA A 147 0.41 -8.55 -6.70
C ALA A 147 1.18 -9.82 -6.31
N LEU A 148 2.11 -10.25 -7.17
CA LEU A 148 2.90 -11.46 -6.96
C LEU A 148 3.71 -11.39 -5.66
N PHE A 149 4.48 -10.32 -5.47
CA PHE A 149 5.32 -10.15 -4.28
C PHE A 149 4.50 -9.95 -2.99
N SER A 150 3.32 -9.32 -3.08
CA SER A 150 2.40 -9.18 -1.95
C SER A 150 1.82 -10.55 -1.55
N VAL A 151 1.42 -11.39 -2.50
CA VAL A 151 0.95 -12.76 -2.23
C VAL A 151 2.07 -13.61 -1.63
N ILE A 152 3.29 -13.53 -2.16
CA ILE A 152 4.45 -14.21 -1.57
C ILE A 152 4.66 -13.77 -0.11
N THR A 153 4.56 -12.47 0.16
CA THR A 153 4.71 -11.92 1.51
C THR A 153 3.60 -12.41 2.46
N VAL A 154 2.36 -12.52 1.99
CA VAL A 154 1.25 -13.13 2.74
C VAL A 154 1.60 -14.56 3.16
N ILE A 155 2.06 -15.37 2.21
CA ILE A 155 2.43 -16.77 2.47
C ILE A 155 3.59 -16.83 3.47
N GLN A 156 4.63 -16.02 3.29
CA GLN A 156 5.78 -15.94 4.21
C GLN A 156 5.33 -15.66 5.65
N ARG A 157 4.43 -14.68 5.85
CA ARG A 157 3.92 -14.31 7.17
C ARG A 157 3.07 -15.41 7.81
N ILE A 158 2.22 -16.09 7.02
CA ILE A 158 1.43 -17.22 7.52
C ILE A 158 2.34 -18.38 7.95
N VAL A 159 3.30 -18.76 7.11
CA VAL A 159 4.24 -19.87 7.42
C VAL A 159 5.08 -19.53 8.64
N TYR A 160 5.53 -18.28 8.76
CA TYR A 160 6.29 -17.81 9.92
C TYR A 160 5.45 -17.86 11.21
N ALA A 161 4.22 -17.35 11.17
CA ALA A 161 3.31 -17.40 12.31
C ALA A 161 2.97 -18.83 12.72
N TRP A 162 2.79 -19.74 11.76
CA TRP A 162 2.58 -21.16 12.01
C TRP A 162 3.77 -21.78 12.78
N LYS A 163 5.00 -21.56 12.31
CA LYS A 163 6.23 -22.07 12.97
C LYS A 163 6.42 -21.52 14.39
N GLN A 164 6.05 -20.26 14.64
CA GLN A 164 6.13 -19.66 15.97
C GLN A 164 5.01 -20.10 16.92
N SER A 165 3.88 -20.58 16.40
CA SER A 165 2.71 -20.96 17.21
C SER A 165 2.87 -22.25 18.03
N GLY A 166 4.04 -22.90 17.97
CA GLY A 166 4.33 -24.11 18.75
C GLY A 166 3.51 -25.33 18.32
N LYS A 167 2.97 -25.33 17.10
CA LYS A 167 2.40 -26.51 16.42
C LYS A 167 3.39 -27.08 15.42
#